data_AF-E2AF33-F1
#
_entry.id   AF-E2AF33-F1
#
_cell.length_a   1.000
_cell.length_b   1.000
_cell.length_c   1.000
_cell.angle_alpha   90.00
_cell.angle_beta   90.00
_cell.angle_gamma   90.00
#
_symmetry.space_group_name_H-M   'P 1'
#
loop_
_entity.id
_entity.type
_entity.pdbx_description
1 polymer ?
#
loop_
_entity_poly.entity_id
_entity_poly.type
_entity_poly.pdbx_seq_one_letter_code
_entity_poly.pdbx_strand_id
1 'polypeptide(L)'
;MQPVILHHVLFALLIIAVTTSIDGKLHPVKLRTARNRSMLRRIAIFREEKSKICYDLLGCFADQPQHLSIKKPPEHPSIIQTRFFLYTHADRPNPELLQYGDNLRSIVHSRFNVTKHLKVLIHGFKGSGNDISLILGVNLLLDIEDANIVVLDWTKGAGTTYAAAVANSELVGRQLALILLDTINLGIDPTNIHVIGFSLGAHVAGCASEVLKRKNLLLGRITGLDPASPFFRRHLFREKSRKLDATDAHLVDVIHTDGSQDFADGFGLLKPIGHIDFFPNGGREQPGCTDVKNSVVVSHIKEELLDRNIACSHLRAWQLFVESIRSQNEKCKFIAWPCPQGGLSFTKGMCFPMESSDWNQEMGYAANRGSLGIYYLSTRAEKPFCGQPLRASVTMSEGMPQVSGILFFKIFLGNSTTLFKIQCKLYMSNRFSRFWVAEAIQPNLVTQHPKEVHYTILTEQQYCQANMGVSLQAKKIVGTICLTKSHTLDKCAWIKRLCVHKQYQRKGIATCLLNTAVEFAIEAGYSCANIVASQYTEGGKELCLKKGFELKQIYHKSILGSYVMILMYELSYQIKPSEDDYLPCIGKYYLNHY
;
A
#
# COMPACT_ATOMS: atom_id res chain seq x y z
N MET A 1 -47.50 11.96 41.61
CA MET A 1 -46.82 13.26 41.78
C MET A 1 -45.39 13.06 41.27
N GLN A 2 -45.06 13.15 39.98
CA GLN A 2 -45.35 14.22 39.00
C GLN A 2 -44.74 15.59 39.39
N PRO A 3 -44.40 16.45 38.41
CA PRO A 3 -43.02 16.80 38.06
C PRO A 3 -42.79 18.31 38.14
N VAL A 4 -41.84 18.81 38.94
CA VAL A 4 -41.70 20.27 39.13
C VAL A 4 -40.25 20.71 39.28
N ILE A 5 -39.34 20.31 38.36
CA ILE A 5 -38.01 20.98 38.27
C ILE A 5 -37.58 21.25 36.81
N LEU A 6 -38.36 20.88 35.79
CA LEU A 6 -38.01 21.14 34.38
C LEU A 6 -38.63 22.42 33.78
N HIS A 7 -39.53 23.10 34.50
CA HIS A 7 -40.33 24.20 33.91
C HIS A 7 -39.80 25.62 34.17
N HIS A 8 -38.89 25.83 35.13
CA HIS A 8 -38.40 27.17 35.48
C HIS A 8 -37.08 27.58 34.80
N VAL A 9 -36.28 26.62 34.31
CA VAL A 9 -35.04 26.94 33.58
C VAL A 9 -35.30 27.16 32.08
N LEU A 10 -36.34 26.52 31.52
CA LEU A 10 -36.72 26.67 30.11
C LEU A 10 -37.53 27.95 29.81
N PHE A 11 -38.19 28.55 30.80
CA PHE A 11 -38.96 29.80 30.61
C PHE A 11 -38.08 31.06 30.68
N ALA A 12 -36.98 31.02 31.45
CA ALA A 12 -36.04 32.15 31.54
C ALA A 12 -35.18 32.33 30.28
N LEU A 13 -34.91 31.24 29.54
CA LEU A 13 -34.12 31.30 28.30
C LEU A 13 -34.96 31.66 27.06
N LEU A 14 -36.29 31.49 27.10
CA LEU A 14 -37.17 31.87 26.00
C LEU A 14 -37.56 33.36 26.00
N ILE A 15 -37.54 34.02 27.16
CA ILE A 15 -37.89 35.45 27.27
C ILE A 15 -36.73 36.37 26.86
N ILE A 16 -35.48 35.93 26.96
CA ILE A 16 -34.32 36.70 26.46
C ILE A 16 -34.24 36.67 24.92
N ALA A 17 -34.93 35.73 24.26
CA ALA A 17 -34.90 35.59 22.80
C ALA A 17 -35.99 36.38 22.04
N VAL A 18 -36.96 37.02 22.72
CA VAL A 18 -38.14 37.59 22.05
C VAL A 18 -38.34 39.11 22.23
N THR A 19 -37.58 39.83 23.07
CA THR A 19 -37.85 41.27 23.30
C THR A 19 -36.71 42.26 23.03
N THR A 20 -35.76 41.95 22.15
CA THR A 20 -34.85 42.98 21.60
C THR A 20 -34.82 42.96 20.07
N SER A 21 -36.00 43.10 19.49
CA SER A 21 -36.16 43.75 18.20
C SER A 21 -37.04 44.96 18.43
N ILE A 22 -36.43 46.16 18.48
CA ILE A 22 -36.89 47.42 17.87
C ILE A 22 -35.90 48.53 18.26
N ASP A 23 -35.41 49.20 17.21
CA ASP A 23 -34.73 50.49 17.11
C ASP A 23 -33.27 50.70 17.57
N GLY A 24 -32.43 51.09 16.58
CA GLY A 24 -31.54 52.25 16.76
C GLY A 24 -30.02 52.07 16.57
N LYS A 25 -29.58 52.05 15.31
CA LYS A 25 -28.31 52.64 14.77
C LYS A 25 -26.92 52.01 15.07
N LEU A 26 -26.46 51.27 14.05
CA LEU A 26 -25.11 51.13 13.43
C LEU A 26 -23.82 50.99 14.27
N HIS A 27 -23.19 49.81 14.14
CA HIS A 27 -21.91 49.64 13.40
C HIS A 27 -21.76 48.19 12.85
N PRO A 28 -21.15 47.96 11.67
CA PRO A 28 -21.35 46.73 10.90
C PRO A 28 -20.32 45.65 11.20
N VAL A 29 -20.72 44.55 11.84
CA VAL A 29 -19.89 43.34 11.93
C VAL A 29 -20.27 42.37 10.80
N LYS A 30 -19.41 42.33 9.77
CA LYS A 30 -19.42 41.39 8.64
C LYS A 30 -19.24 39.93 9.12
N LEU A 31 -20.26 39.28 9.67
CA LEU A 31 -20.14 37.85 10.03
C LEU A 31 -21.35 36.95 9.79
N ARG A 32 -22.45 37.46 9.20
CA ARG A 32 -23.64 36.63 8.89
C ARG A 32 -23.89 36.33 7.40
N THR A 33 -23.13 36.91 6.47
CA THR A 33 -23.30 36.67 5.02
C THR A 33 -22.45 35.52 4.46
N ALA A 34 -21.43 35.05 5.19
CA ALA A 34 -20.53 33.99 4.72
C ALA A 34 -21.12 32.56 4.86
N ARG A 35 -21.91 32.31 5.92
CA ARG A 35 -22.53 30.99 6.18
C ARG A 35 -23.70 30.66 5.24
N ASN A 36 -24.45 31.68 4.81
CA ASN A 36 -25.49 31.49 3.79
C ASN A 36 -24.91 31.41 2.38
N ARG A 37 -23.78 32.08 2.06
CA ARG A 37 -23.14 31.94 0.74
C ARG A 37 -22.56 30.56 0.48
N SER A 38 -22.05 29.85 1.47
CA SER A 38 -21.51 28.49 1.27
C SER A 38 -22.62 27.45 1.12
N MET A 39 -23.71 27.58 1.89
CA MET A 39 -24.89 26.72 1.75
C MET A 39 -25.66 27.04 0.45
N LEU A 40 -25.84 28.31 0.10
CA LEU A 40 -26.43 28.72 -1.17
C LEU A 40 -25.51 28.42 -2.36
N ARG A 41 -24.19 28.48 -2.22
CA ARG A 41 -23.25 27.93 -3.24
C ARG A 41 -23.41 26.43 -3.36
N ARG A 42 -23.52 25.68 -2.27
CA ARG A 42 -23.78 24.23 -2.33
C ARG A 42 -25.12 23.92 -2.99
N ILE A 43 -26.18 24.68 -2.67
CA ILE A 43 -27.51 24.53 -3.28
C ILE A 43 -27.49 24.97 -4.75
N ALA A 44 -26.72 26.01 -5.12
CA ALA A 44 -26.52 26.45 -6.50
C ALA A 44 -25.67 25.46 -7.31
N ILE A 45 -24.62 24.87 -6.71
CA ILE A 45 -23.83 23.75 -7.28
C ILE A 45 -24.70 22.50 -7.48
N PHE A 46 -25.73 22.30 -6.64
CA PHE A 46 -26.71 21.23 -6.80
C PHE A 46 -27.80 21.54 -7.85
N ARG A 47 -27.95 22.82 -8.24
CA ARG A 47 -28.98 23.31 -9.19
C ARG A 47 -28.46 23.68 -10.58
N GLU A 48 -27.14 23.78 -10.79
CA GLU A 48 -26.59 23.76 -12.14
C GLU A 48 -26.96 22.42 -12.77
N GLU A 49 -27.76 22.47 -13.85
CA GLU A 49 -28.06 21.30 -14.68
C GLU A 49 -26.75 20.57 -14.95
N LYS A 50 -26.59 19.38 -14.35
CA LYS A 50 -25.44 18.52 -14.64
C LYS A 50 -25.47 18.30 -16.14
N SER A 51 -24.55 18.94 -16.85
CA SER A 51 -24.28 18.64 -18.25
C SER A 51 -24.22 17.13 -18.40
N LYS A 52 -24.78 16.60 -19.49
CA LYS A 52 -24.76 15.16 -19.77
C LYS A 52 -24.29 14.97 -21.20
N ILE A 53 -23.40 14.00 -21.38
CA ILE A 53 -23.05 13.50 -22.70
C ILE A 53 -23.73 12.15 -22.87
N CYS A 54 -24.45 11.98 -23.97
CA CYS A 54 -25.21 10.78 -24.28
C CYS A 54 -24.67 10.16 -25.56
N TYR A 55 -24.58 8.83 -25.56
CA TYR A 55 -24.22 8.05 -26.74
C TYR A 55 -25.34 7.05 -27.01
N ASP A 56 -25.63 6.82 -28.29
CA ASP A 56 -26.67 5.89 -28.71
C ASP A 56 -26.44 4.50 -28.10
N LEU A 57 -27.53 3.84 -27.68
CA LEU A 57 -27.57 2.54 -26.97
C LEU A 57 -26.92 2.52 -25.58
N LEU A 58 -25.99 3.43 -25.28
CA LEU A 58 -25.21 3.46 -24.04
C LEU A 58 -25.78 4.45 -23.01
N GLY A 59 -26.69 5.33 -23.44
CA GLY A 59 -27.35 6.31 -22.59
C GLY A 59 -26.42 7.45 -22.19
N CYS A 60 -26.77 8.15 -21.11
CA CYS A 60 -26.10 9.37 -20.70
C CYS A 60 -25.08 9.16 -19.57
N PHE A 61 -24.06 10.01 -19.56
CA PHE A 61 -22.98 10.09 -18.57
C PHE A 61 -22.95 11.51 -18.01
N ALA A 62 -22.67 11.63 -16.71
CA ALA A 62 -22.56 12.93 -16.07
C ALA A 62 -21.30 13.66 -16.56
N ASP A 63 -21.48 14.87 -17.07
CA ASP A 63 -20.43 15.78 -17.47
C ASP A 63 -20.27 16.85 -16.37
N GLN A 64 -19.14 16.78 -15.65
CA GLN A 64 -18.88 17.67 -14.52
C GLN A 64 -18.27 18.99 -15.02
N PRO A 65 -18.62 20.13 -14.39
CA PRO A 65 -18.18 21.45 -14.86
C PRO A 65 -16.64 21.57 -14.87
N GLN A 66 -16.13 22.30 -15.87
CA GLN A 66 -14.71 22.39 -16.25
C GLN A 66 -13.74 22.80 -15.12
N HIS A 67 -14.23 23.38 -14.02
CA HIS A 67 -13.43 23.78 -12.85
C HIS A 67 -13.02 22.60 -11.95
N LEU A 68 -13.57 21.40 -12.15
CA LEU A 68 -13.16 20.14 -11.50
C LEU A 68 -12.28 19.32 -12.44
N SER A 69 -11.05 19.79 -12.69
CA SER A 69 -10.14 19.34 -13.76
C SER A 69 -9.74 17.85 -13.76
N ILE A 70 -10.12 17.07 -12.74
CA ILE A 70 -9.69 15.68 -12.54
C ILE A 70 -10.71 14.67 -13.10
N LYS A 71 -12.01 14.99 -13.11
CA LYS A 71 -13.06 14.09 -13.61
C LYS A 71 -13.42 14.48 -15.04
N LYS A 72 -13.18 13.58 -15.98
CA LYS A 72 -13.56 13.74 -17.39
C LYS A 72 -14.82 12.93 -17.71
N PRO A 73 -15.66 13.36 -18.66
CA PRO A 73 -16.64 12.47 -19.26
C PRO A 73 -15.93 11.40 -20.13
N PRO A 74 -16.59 10.27 -20.40
CA PRO A 74 -16.04 9.26 -21.31
C PRO A 74 -15.91 9.81 -22.74
N GLU A 75 -14.86 9.40 -23.43
CA GLU A 75 -14.63 9.70 -24.85
C GLU A 75 -15.69 9.04 -25.72
N HIS A 76 -15.85 9.53 -26.96
CA HIS A 76 -16.85 8.99 -27.89
C HIS A 76 -16.52 7.51 -28.23
N PRO A 77 -17.52 6.61 -28.40
CA PRO A 77 -17.29 5.20 -28.75
C PRO A 77 -16.38 4.98 -29.97
N SER A 78 -16.42 5.88 -30.97
CA SER A 78 -15.56 5.82 -32.17
C SER A 78 -14.08 6.12 -31.89
N ILE A 79 -13.75 6.74 -30.75
CA ILE A 79 -12.39 7.00 -30.28
C ILE A 79 -11.90 5.80 -29.45
N ILE A 80 -12.75 5.33 -28.52
CA ILE A 80 -12.45 4.20 -27.64
C ILE A 80 -12.24 2.91 -28.45
N GLN A 81 -13.02 2.72 -29.52
CA GLN A 81 -12.95 1.59 -30.46
C GLN A 81 -12.88 0.23 -29.76
N THR A 82 -13.80 -0.01 -28.83
CA THR A 82 -13.94 -1.30 -28.15
C THR A 82 -14.26 -2.41 -29.15
N ARG A 83 -13.52 -3.52 -29.06
CA ARG A 83 -13.69 -4.73 -29.86
C ARG A 83 -13.88 -5.93 -28.94
N PHE A 84 -14.73 -6.86 -29.36
CA PHE A 84 -15.02 -8.10 -28.63
C PHE A 84 -14.60 -9.27 -29.51
N PHE A 85 -13.54 -9.96 -29.14
CA PHE A 85 -12.98 -11.08 -29.91
C PHE A 85 -13.40 -12.40 -29.28
N LEU A 86 -14.21 -13.18 -29.98
CA LEU A 86 -14.63 -14.52 -29.58
C LEU A 86 -13.58 -15.54 -30.00
N TYR A 87 -13.04 -16.25 -29.02
CA TYR A 87 -12.21 -17.42 -29.17
C TYR A 87 -13.02 -18.66 -28.77
N THR A 88 -12.86 -19.73 -29.53
CA THR A 88 -13.48 -21.03 -29.26
C THR A 88 -12.45 -22.14 -29.47
N HIS A 89 -12.72 -23.33 -28.93
CA HIS A 89 -11.84 -24.48 -29.12
C HIS A 89 -11.69 -24.87 -30.61
N ALA A 90 -12.72 -24.62 -31.42
CA ALA A 90 -12.76 -25.00 -32.83
C ALA A 90 -11.74 -24.26 -33.71
N ASP A 91 -11.39 -23.02 -33.36
CA ASP A 91 -10.46 -22.18 -34.13
C ASP A 91 -9.80 -21.15 -33.23
N ARG A 92 -8.75 -21.60 -32.54
CA ARG A 92 -8.02 -20.79 -31.56
C ARG A 92 -7.24 -19.61 -32.19
N PRO A 93 -6.59 -19.75 -33.36
CA PRO A 93 -5.79 -18.67 -33.93
C PRO A 93 -6.62 -17.52 -34.52
N ASN A 94 -7.86 -17.79 -34.94
CA ASN A 94 -8.69 -16.82 -35.66
C ASN A 94 -9.95 -16.47 -34.87
N PRO A 95 -9.89 -15.45 -33.98
CA PRO A 95 -11.06 -15.02 -33.24
C PRO A 95 -12.08 -14.29 -34.12
N GLU A 96 -13.36 -14.44 -33.79
CA GLU A 96 -14.47 -13.81 -34.50
C GLU A 96 -14.88 -12.51 -33.79
N LEU A 97 -15.15 -11.45 -34.56
CA LEU A 97 -15.52 -10.15 -33.98
C LEU A 97 -17.02 -10.12 -33.63
N LEU A 98 -17.33 -9.86 -32.36
CA LEU A 98 -18.67 -9.57 -31.88
C LEU A 98 -18.92 -8.05 -31.84
N GLN A 99 -20.12 -7.63 -32.21
CA GLN A 99 -20.55 -6.23 -32.22
C GLN A 99 -21.75 -6.06 -31.30
N TYR A 100 -21.72 -5.03 -30.45
CA TYR A 100 -22.86 -4.69 -29.61
C TYR A 100 -23.88 -3.90 -30.40
N GLY A 101 -25.17 -4.10 -30.12
CA GLY A 101 -26.24 -3.31 -30.74
C GLY A 101 -26.47 -3.64 -32.23
N ASP A 102 -25.97 -4.78 -32.71
CA ASP A 102 -26.17 -5.25 -34.08
C ASP A 102 -27.38 -6.20 -34.22
N ASN A 103 -28.24 -6.25 -33.19
CA ASN A 103 -29.38 -7.14 -33.07
C ASN A 103 -28.98 -8.63 -33.18
N LEU A 104 -28.01 -9.05 -32.37
CA LEU A 104 -27.52 -10.43 -32.23
C LEU A 104 -26.79 -10.97 -33.47
N ARG A 105 -26.62 -10.18 -34.54
CA ARG A 105 -26.15 -10.67 -35.85
C ARG A 105 -24.77 -11.30 -35.75
N SER A 106 -23.80 -10.60 -35.18
CA SER A 106 -22.42 -11.09 -35.05
C SER A 106 -22.33 -12.33 -34.18
N ILE A 107 -23.10 -12.42 -33.09
CA ILE A 107 -23.10 -13.60 -32.22
C ILE A 107 -23.68 -14.81 -32.94
N VAL A 108 -24.82 -14.66 -33.62
CA VAL A 108 -25.49 -15.75 -34.36
C VAL A 108 -24.67 -16.26 -35.55
N HIS A 109 -23.93 -15.39 -36.22
CA HIS A 109 -23.07 -15.79 -37.35
C HIS A 109 -21.68 -16.30 -36.93
N SER A 110 -21.36 -16.23 -35.64
CA SER A 110 -20.10 -16.74 -35.10
C SER A 110 -20.21 -18.18 -34.62
N ARG A 111 -19.11 -18.77 -34.17
CA ARG A 111 -19.09 -20.09 -33.53
C ARG A 111 -19.54 -20.08 -32.06
N PHE A 112 -20.18 -19.01 -31.60
CA PHE A 112 -20.69 -18.90 -30.25
C PHE A 112 -21.70 -20.02 -29.95
N ASN A 113 -21.55 -20.68 -28.81
CA ASN A 113 -22.44 -21.77 -28.42
C ASN A 113 -23.05 -21.51 -27.04
N VAL A 114 -24.37 -21.30 -27.01
CA VAL A 114 -25.15 -20.98 -25.80
C VAL A 114 -25.14 -22.09 -24.75
N THR A 115 -24.82 -23.34 -25.12
CA THR A 115 -24.73 -24.45 -24.15
C THR A 115 -23.40 -24.46 -23.40
N LYS A 116 -22.42 -23.63 -23.79
CA LYS A 116 -21.10 -23.55 -23.17
C LYS A 116 -21.01 -22.33 -22.27
N HIS A 117 -20.19 -22.43 -21.21
CA HIS A 117 -19.91 -21.28 -20.35
C HIS A 117 -19.28 -20.12 -21.14
N LEU A 118 -19.52 -18.89 -20.66
CA LEU A 118 -18.92 -17.69 -21.22
C LEU A 118 -17.90 -17.13 -20.25
N LYS A 119 -16.67 -16.92 -20.72
CA LYS A 119 -15.60 -16.25 -19.97
C LYS A 119 -15.17 -15.00 -20.71
N VAL A 120 -15.12 -13.87 -20.01
CA VAL A 120 -14.72 -12.58 -20.60
C VAL A 120 -13.41 -12.11 -19.97
N LEU A 121 -12.37 -11.87 -20.76
CA LEU A 121 -11.09 -11.35 -20.29
C LEU A 121 -10.95 -9.87 -20.69
N ILE A 122 -10.63 -9.01 -19.71
CA ILE A 122 -10.58 -7.56 -19.90
C ILE A 122 -9.24 -7.02 -19.42
N HIS A 123 -8.49 -6.38 -20.32
CA HIS A 123 -7.22 -5.73 -19.98
C HIS A 123 -7.41 -4.36 -19.28
N GLY A 124 -6.30 -3.82 -18.78
CA GLY A 124 -6.25 -2.59 -17.99
C GLY A 124 -5.74 -1.35 -18.74
N PHE A 125 -5.39 -0.33 -17.96
CA PHE A 125 -4.77 0.92 -18.44
C PHE A 125 -3.49 0.64 -19.22
N LYS A 126 -3.32 1.27 -20.39
CA LYS A 126 -2.19 1.08 -21.32
C LYS A 126 -1.94 -0.38 -21.75
N GLY A 127 -2.86 -1.30 -21.45
CA GLY A 127 -2.81 -2.69 -21.89
C GLY A 127 -3.52 -2.91 -23.23
N SER A 128 -3.49 -4.14 -23.71
CA SER A 128 -4.11 -4.56 -24.96
C SER A 128 -4.75 -5.94 -24.87
N GLY A 129 -5.78 -6.18 -25.69
CA GLY A 129 -6.33 -7.52 -25.91
C GLY A 129 -5.32 -8.54 -26.45
N ASN A 130 -4.18 -8.08 -27.00
CA ASN A 130 -3.10 -8.94 -27.50
C ASN A 130 -1.96 -9.14 -26.48
N ASP A 131 -2.13 -8.69 -25.23
CA ASP A 131 -1.11 -8.87 -24.20
C ASP A 131 -0.83 -10.36 -23.98
N ILE A 132 0.46 -10.71 -23.92
CA ILE A 132 0.94 -12.11 -23.86
C ILE A 132 0.27 -12.89 -22.72
N SER A 133 0.16 -12.30 -21.52
CA SER A 133 -0.47 -12.96 -20.37
C SER A 133 -1.96 -13.20 -20.59
N LEU A 134 -2.66 -12.30 -21.28
CA LEU A 134 -4.09 -12.41 -21.57
C LEU A 134 -4.32 -13.53 -22.59
N ILE A 135 -3.58 -13.53 -23.70
CA ILE A 135 -3.68 -14.57 -24.74
C ILE A 135 -3.26 -15.94 -24.20
N LEU A 136 -2.24 -16.00 -23.33
CA LEU A 136 -1.90 -17.23 -22.62
C LEU A 136 -3.07 -17.72 -21.74
N GLY A 137 -3.77 -16.80 -21.07
CA GLY A 137 -4.99 -17.10 -20.32
C GLY A 137 -6.10 -17.68 -21.21
N VAL A 138 -6.34 -17.10 -22.40
CA VAL A 138 -7.31 -17.63 -23.38
C VAL A 138 -6.97 -19.07 -23.74
N ASN A 139 -5.72 -19.35 -24.11
CA ASN A 139 -5.30 -20.69 -24.50
C ASN A 139 -5.44 -21.70 -23.36
N LEU A 140 -5.00 -21.35 -22.15
CA LEU A 140 -5.11 -22.23 -20.99
C LEU A 140 -6.57 -22.49 -20.59
N LEU A 141 -7.45 -21.50 -20.69
CA LEU A 141 -8.88 -21.71 -20.46
C LEU A 141 -9.48 -22.68 -21.46
N LEU A 142 -9.13 -22.55 -22.75
CA LEU A 142 -9.56 -23.48 -23.79
C LEU A 142 -8.94 -24.88 -23.65
N ASP A 143 -7.81 -25.03 -22.97
CA ASP A 143 -7.20 -26.34 -22.68
C ASP A 143 -7.94 -27.09 -21.56
N ILE A 144 -8.53 -26.38 -20.60
CA ILE A 144 -9.21 -27.01 -19.46
C ILE A 144 -10.71 -27.13 -19.65
N GLU A 145 -11.31 -26.34 -20.54
CA GLU A 145 -12.76 -26.28 -20.73
C GLU A 145 -13.13 -25.81 -22.13
N ASP A 146 -14.02 -26.55 -22.79
CA ASP A 146 -14.61 -26.11 -24.06
C ASP A 146 -15.67 -25.02 -23.79
N ALA A 147 -15.23 -23.76 -23.81
CA ALA A 147 -16.02 -22.58 -23.46
C ALA A 147 -15.99 -21.50 -24.55
N ASN A 148 -16.94 -20.55 -24.48
CA ASN A 148 -16.86 -19.31 -25.23
C ASN A 148 -15.93 -18.35 -24.48
N ILE A 149 -14.81 -17.94 -25.08
CA ILE A 149 -13.88 -16.99 -24.47
C ILE A 149 -13.94 -15.67 -25.24
N VAL A 150 -14.40 -14.60 -24.62
CA VAL A 150 -14.44 -13.26 -25.23
C VAL A 150 -13.33 -12.40 -24.65
N VAL A 151 -12.44 -11.91 -25.51
CA VAL A 151 -11.47 -10.87 -25.15
C VAL A 151 -12.07 -9.51 -25.46
N LEU A 152 -12.23 -8.69 -24.43
CA LEU A 152 -12.61 -7.29 -24.58
C LEU A 152 -11.34 -6.45 -24.77
N ASP A 153 -11.15 -5.97 -26.00
CA ASP A 153 -10.05 -5.08 -26.37
C ASP A 153 -10.54 -3.64 -26.50
N TRP A 154 -10.07 -2.79 -25.60
CA TRP A 154 -10.32 -1.34 -25.57
C TRP A 154 -8.99 -0.57 -25.55
N THR A 155 -7.95 -1.12 -26.20
CA THR A 155 -6.57 -0.57 -26.24
C THR A 155 -6.55 0.95 -26.45
N LYS A 156 -7.33 1.48 -27.40
CA LYS A 156 -7.36 2.93 -27.67
C LYS A 156 -7.92 3.73 -26.50
N GLY A 157 -9.08 3.33 -25.97
CA GLY A 157 -9.69 3.97 -24.80
C GLY A 157 -8.94 3.76 -23.49
N ALA A 158 -8.11 2.72 -23.38
CA ALA A 158 -7.22 2.47 -22.24
C ALA A 158 -5.85 3.18 -22.40
N GLY A 159 -5.47 3.52 -23.62
CA GLY A 159 -4.19 4.12 -24.00
C GLY A 159 -4.11 5.64 -23.87
N THR A 160 -5.21 6.29 -23.49
CA THR A 160 -5.34 7.75 -23.27
C THR A 160 -4.76 8.17 -21.90
N THR A 161 -5.08 9.38 -21.42
CA THR A 161 -4.71 9.82 -20.07
C THR A 161 -5.47 9.02 -19.01
N TYR A 162 -4.88 8.83 -17.82
CA TYR A 162 -5.50 7.99 -16.79
C TYR A 162 -6.93 8.43 -16.41
N ALA A 163 -7.16 9.74 -16.29
CA ALA A 163 -8.49 10.30 -16.01
C ALA A 163 -9.52 9.97 -17.10
N ALA A 164 -9.12 10.03 -18.37
CA ALA A 164 -9.99 9.66 -19.49
C ALA A 164 -10.23 8.15 -19.53
N ALA A 165 -9.20 7.33 -19.32
CA ALA A 165 -9.34 5.87 -19.27
C ALA A 165 -10.27 5.41 -18.13
N VAL A 166 -10.21 6.07 -16.97
CA VAL A 166 -11.15 5.85 -15.86
C VAL A 166 -12.58 6.18 -16.27
N ALA A 167 -12.81 7.30 -16.97
CA ALA A 167 -14.14 7.65 -17.47
C ALA A 167 -14.64 6.62 -18.50
N ASN A 168 -13.78 6.26 -19.46
CA ASN A 168 -14.04 5.28 -20.50
C ASN A 168 -14.45 3.92 -19.94
N SER A 169 -13.92 3.51 -18.78
CA SER A 169 -14.31 2.22 -18.17
C SER A 169 -15.81 2.10 -17.90
N GLU A 170 -16.53 3.20 -17.62
CA GLU A 170 -18.00 3.17 -17.49
C GLU A 170 -18.66 2.84 -18.83
N LEU A 171 -18.23 3.53 -19.88
CA LEU A 171 -18.77 3.39 -21.22
C LEU A 171 -18.50 1.99 -21.78
N VAL A 172 -17.25 1.52 -21.66
CA VAL A 172 -16.84 0.18 -22.05
C VAL A 172 -17.62 -0.89 -21.27
N GLY A 173 -17.87 -0.66 -19.98
CA GLY A 173 -18.73 -1.54 -19.18
C GLY A 173 -20.15 -1.62 -19.72
N ARG A 174 -20.74 -0.49 -20.15
CA ARG A 174 -22.07 -0.48 -20.79
C ARG A 174 -22.06 -1.20 -22.15
N GLN A 175 -21.00 -1.07 -22.95
CA GLN A 175 -20.85 -1.82 -24.20
C GLN A 175 -20.77 -3.34 -23.94
N LEU A 176 -19.98 -3.76 -22.95
CA LEU A 176 -19.90 -5.16 -22.54
C LEU A 176 -21.26 -5.66 -22.07
N ALA A 177 -22.00 -4.88 -21.29
CA ALA A 177 -23.33 -5.28 -20.84
C ALA A 177 -24.30 -5.57 -21.99
N LEU A 178 -24.22 -4.85 -23.10
CA LEU A 178 -25.05 -5.13 -24.29
C LEU A 178 -24.69 -6.50 -24.90
N ILE A 179 -23.40 -6.82 -25.07
CA ILE A 179 -22.97 -8.17 -25.50
C ILE A 179 -23.48 -9.24 -24.52
N LEU A 180 -23.33 -9.03 -23.21
CA LEU A 180 -23.78 -10.00 -22.21
C LEU A 180 -25.29 -10.21 -22.27
N LEU A 181 -26.08 -9.14 -22.40
CA LEU A 181 -27.53 -9.23 -22.57
C LEU A 181 -27.90 -9.99 -23.85
N ASP A 182 -27.20 -9.75 -24.94
CA ASP A 182 -27.40 -10.46 -26.20
C ASP A 182 -27.13 -11.96 -26.04
N THR A 183 -26.06 -12.35 -25.34
CA THR A 183 -25.78 -13.78 -25.05
C THR A 183 -26.83 -14.42 -24.13
N ILE A 184 -27.33 -13.68 -23.14
CA ILE A 184 -28.38 -14.15 -22.23
C ILE A 184 -29.71 -14.32 -22.97
N ASN A 185 -30.05 -13.37 -23.86
CA ASN A 185 -31.25 -13.44 -24.70
C ASN A 185 -31.22 -14.64 -25.65
N LEU A 186 -30.03 -15.08 -26.07
CA LEU A 186 -29.83 -16.29 -26.86
C LEU A 186 -29.90 -17.59 -26.05
N GLY A 187 -29.90 -17.51 -24.71
CA GLY A 187 -30.12 -18.65 -23.82
C GLY A 187 -28.97 -18.98 -22.87
N ILE A 188 -27.90 -18.18 -22.79
CA ILE A 188 -26.90 -18.36 -21.74
C ILE A 188 -27.51 -18.03 -20.37
N ASP A 189 -27.39 -18.96 -19.42
CA ASP A 189 -27.67 -18.68 -18.03
C ASP A 189 -26.66 -17.64 -17.48
N PRO A 190 -27.09 -16.51 -16.90
CA PRO A 190 -26.20 -15.53 -16.30
C PRO A 190 -25.21 -16.12 -15.27
N THR A 191 -25.58 -17.21 -14.60
CA THR A 191 -24.72 -17.92 -13.63
C THR A 191 -23.54 -18.66 -14.28
N ASN A 192 -23.61 -18.91 -15.59
CA ASN A 192 -22.55 -19.53 -16.40
C ASN A 192 -21.57 -18.49 -17.00
N ILE A 193 -21.70 -17.22 -16.62
CA ILE A 193 -20.85 -16.13 -17.09
C ILE A 193 -19.79 -15.79 -16.02
N HIS A 194 -18.52 -15.83 -16.43
CA HIS A 194 -17.37 -15.43 -15.63
C HIS A 194 -16.62 -14.27 -16.28
N VAL A 195 -16.62 -13.10 -15.65
CA VAL A 195 -15.89 -11.93 -16.14
C VAL A 195 -14.59 -11.74 -15.35
N ILE A 196 -13.45 -11.71 -16.02
CA ILE A 196 -12.11 -11.60 -15.45
C ILE A 196 -11.51 -10.27 -15.90
N GLY A 197 -11.40 -9.32 -14.98
CA GLY A 197 -10.93 -7.97 -15.29
C GLY A 197 -9.64 -7.62 -14.58
N PHE A 198 -8.64 -7.16 -15.33
CA PHE A 198 -7.36 -6.69 -14.79
C PHE A 198 -7.31 -5.17 -14.65
N SER A 199 -6.83 -4.65 -13.51
CA SER A 199 -6.64 -3.22 -13.28
C SER A 199 -7.93 -2.41 -13.50
N LEU A 200 -7.98 -1.47 -14.46
CA LEU A 200 -9.22 -0.78 -14.85
C LEU A 200 -10.29 -1.72 -15.42
N GLY A 201 -9.90 -2.85 -16.03
CA GLY A 201 -10.79 -3.88 -16.54
C GLY A 201 -11.65 -4.53 -15.45
N ALA A 202 -11.16 -4.60 -14.21
CA ALA A 202 -11.97 -5.05 -13.07
C ALA A 202 -13.19 -4.14 -12.85
N HIS A 203 -13.02 -2.83 -13.07
CA HIS A 203 -14.11 -1.86 -12.92
C HIS A 203 -15.01 -1.79 -14.15
N VAL A 204 -14.49 -2.12 -15.34
CA VAL A 204 -15.32 -2.38 -16.54
C VAL A 204 -16.31 -3.52 -16.24
N ALA A 205 -15.85 -4.61 -15.63
CA ALA A 205 -16.70 -5.73 -15.23
C ALA A 205 -17.82 -5.30 -14.25
N GLY A 206 -17.48 -4.54 -13.20
CA GLY A 206 -18.47 -3.99 -12.27
C GLY A 206 -19.48 -3.06 -12.96
N CYS A 207 -19.01 -2.18 -13.85
CA CYS A 207 -19.89 -1.30 -14.63
C CYS A 207 -20.84 -2.07 -15.56
N ALA A 208 -20.40 -3.19 -16.14
CA ALA A 208 -21.25 -4.05 -16.93
C ALA A 208 -22.34 -4.71 -16.06
N SER A 209 -21.95 -5.25 -14.89
CA SER A 209 -22.89 -5.86 -13.95
C SER A 209 -24.00 -4.90 -13.52
N GLU A 210 -23.68 -3.63 -13.29
CA GLU A 210 -24.67 -2.61 -12.91
C GLU A 210 -25.79 -2.41 -13.94
N VAL A 211 -25.51 -2.65 -15.23
CA VAL A 211 -26.54 -2.63 -16.27
C VAL A 211 -27.42 -3.89 -16.19
N LEU A 212 -26.82 -5.06 -15.94
CA LEU A 212 -27.53 -6.33 -15.78
C LEU A 212 -28.41 -6.33 -14.52
N LYS A 213 -27.92 -5.79 -13.39
CA LYS A 213 -28.68 -5.70 -12.13
C LYS A 213 -29.96 -4.88 -12.28
N ARG A 214 -29.97 -3.84 -13.12
CA ARG A 214 -31.20 -3.07 -13.44
C ARG A 214 -32.26 -3.90 -14.18
N LYS A 215 -31.87 -5.01 -14.78
CA LYS A 215 -32.75 -6.00 -15.41
C LYS A 215 -32.98 -7.23 -14.53
N ASN A 216 -32.61 -7.17 -13.24
CA ASN A 216 -32.68 -8.29 -12.30
C ASN A 216 -31.84 -9.51 -12.74
N LEU A 217 -30.76 -9.29 -13.49
CA LEU A 217 -29.81 -10.32 -13.89
C LEU A 217 -28.53 -10.16 -13.07
N LEU A 218 -27.99 -11.28 -12.58
CA LEU A 218 -26.76 -11.30 -11.79
C LEU A 218 -25.78 -12.31 -12.38
N LEU A 219 -24.55 -11.87 -12.63
CA LEU A 219 -23.49 -12.71 -13.19
C LEU A 219 -23.11 -13.83 -12.22
N GLY A 220 -22.64 -14.96 -12.75
CA GLY A 220 -22.12 -16.07 -11.95
C GLY A 220 -20.88 -15.67 -11.17
N ARG A 221 -19.87 -15.13 -11.86
CA ARG A 221 -18.60 -14.78 -11.23
C ARG A 221 -17.95 -13.54 -11.84
N ILE A 222 -17.35 -12.71 -11.00
CA ILE A 222 -16.38 -11.69 -11.43
C ILE A 222 -15.07 -11.93 -10.67
N THR A 223 -13.96 -12.06 -11.41
CA THR A 223 -12.62 -12.04 -10.81
C THR A 223 -11.94 -10.70 -11.08
N GLY A 224 -11.60 -9.98 -10.02
CA GLY A 224 -10.84 -8.74 -10.08
C GLY A 224 -9.35 -8.99 -9.89
N LEU A 225 -8.55 -8.77 -10.93
CA LEU A 225 -7.09 -8.93 -10.88
C LEU A 225 -6.44 -7.56 -10.64
N ASP A 226 -5.98 -7.37 -9.42
CA ASP A 226 -5.44 -6.13 -8.86
C ASP A 226 -6.21 -4.87 -9.28
N PRO A 227 -7.50 -4.74 -8.88
CA PRO A 227 -8.37 -3.64 -9.33
C PRO A 227 -7.75 -2.27 -9.06
N ALA A 228 -7.77 -1.39 -10.07
CA ALA A 228 -7.08 -0.11 -10.02
C ALA A 228 -7.57 0.79 -8.88
N SER A 229 -6.63 1.41 -8.18
CA SER A 229 -6.93 2.20 -6.98
C SER A 229 -7.23 3.69 -7.25
N PRO A 230 -6.40 4.42 -8.02
CA PRO A 230 -6.61 5.86 -8.22
C PRO A 230 -8.00 6.14 -8.83
N PHE A 231 -8.71 7.13 -8.27
CA PHE A 231 -10.13 7.47 -8.57
C PHE A 231 -11.21 6.44 -8.20
N PHE A 232 -10.86 5.30 -7.62
CA PHE A 232 -11.85 4.32 -7.12
C PHE A 232 -11.90 4.23 -5.58
N ARG A 233 -11.00 4.93 -4.89
CA ARG A 233 -10.96 5.02 -3.42
C ARG A 233 -12.07 5.91 -2.82
N ARG A 234 -12.59 5.47 -1.66
CA ARG A 234 -13.46 6.22 -0.72
C ARG A 234 -14.73 6.87 -1.30
N HIS A 235 -15.22 6.42 -2.45
CA HIS A 235 -16.36 7.01 -3.19
C HIS A 235 -16.20 8.50 -3.56
N LEU A 236 -15.04 9.11 -3.26
CA LEU A 236 -14.77 10.53 -3.49
C LEU A 236 -14.84 10.85 -4.98
N PHE A 237 -14.39 9.90 -5.81
CA PHE A 237 -14.29 10.09 -7.24
C PHE A 237 -15.34 9.32 -8.05
N ARG A 238 -15.80 8.15 -7.58
CA ARG A 238 -16.85 7.34 -8.23
C ARG A 238 -17.83 6.73 -7.24
N GLU A 239 -19.10 6.71 -7.65
CA GLU A 239 -20.19 6.03 -6.93
C GLU A 239 -19.96 4.52 -6.87
N LYS A 240 -20.63 3.84 -5.93
CA LYS A 240 -20.54 2.38 -5.79
C LYS A 240 -20.91 1.66 -7.10
N SER A 241 -22.00 2.09 -7.74
CA SER A 241 -22.49 1.56 -9.02
C SER A 241 -21.63 1.89 -10.24
N ARG A 242 -20.40 2.34 -10.04
CA ARG A 242 -19.46 2.74 -11.11
C ARG A 242 -18.08 2.13 -10.88
N LYS A 243 -17.99 1.10 -10.05
CA LYS A 243 -16.76 0.39 -9.72
C LYS A 243 -17.13 -1.02 -9.26
N LEU A 244 -16.13 -1.90 -9.24
CA LEU A 244 -16.30 -3.26 -8.75
C LEU A 244 -16.63 -3.26 -7.24
N ASP A 245 -17.62 -4.08 -6.88
CA ASP A 245 -17.87 -4.51 -5.51
C ASP A 245 -18.56 -5.88 -5.42
N ALA A 246 -18.62 -6.44 -4.21
CA ALA A 246 -19.17 -7.77 -3.95
C ALA A 246 -20.60 -7.97 -4.49
N THR A 247 -21.41 -6.93 -4.66
CA THR A 247 -22.78 -7.09 -5.17
C THR A 247 -22.88 -7.32 -6.68
N ASP A 248 -21.76 -7.29 -7.41
CA ASP A 248 -21.75 -7.34 -8.87
C ASP A 248 -21.89 -8.77 -9.46
N ALA A 249 -21.77 -9.82 -8.66
CA ALA A 249 -21.97 -11.19 -9.11
C ALA A 249 -22.31 -12.10 -7.92
N HIS A 250 -22.72 -13.34 -8.19
CA HIS A 250 -22.89 -14.35 -7.14
C HIS A 250 -21.56 -14.61 -6.42
N LEU A 251 -20.44 -14.66 -7.15
CA LEU A 251 -19.10 -14.67 -6.57
C LEU A 251 -18.28 -13.51 -7.13
N VAL A 252 -17.66 -12.75 -6.23
CA VAL A 252 -16.66 -11.72 -6.60
C VAL A 252 -15.40 -12.06 -5.85
N ASP A 253 -14.38 -12.54 -6.55
CA ASP A 253 -13.08 -12.87 -5.97
C ASP A 253 -12.00 -11.91 -6.49
N VAL A 254 -11.12 -11.44 -5.61
CA VAL A 254 -10.17 -10.39 -5.93
C VAL A 254 -8.76 -10.83 -5.56
N ILE A 255 -7.79 -10.62 -6.44
CA ILE A 255 -6.37 -10.88 -6.18
C ILE A 255 -5.65 -9.53 -6.10
N HIS A 256 -5.17 -9.16 -4.92
CA HIS A 256 -4.45 -7.93 -4.66
C HIS A 256 -2.95 -8.20 -4.71
N THR A 257 -2.21 -7.54 -5.60
CA THR A 257 -0.76 -7.76 -5.75
C THR A 257 0.06 -6.49 -5.62
N ASP A 258 -0.51 -5.33 -5.93
CA ASP A 258 0.13 -4.01 -5.80
C ASP A 258 -0.77 -3.01 -5.05
N GLY A 259 -1.34 -3.48 -3.95
CA GLY A 259 -2.27 -2.74 -3.11
C GLY A 259 -1.60 -1.59 -2.35
N SER A 260 -2.20 -0.41 -2.47
CA SER A 260 -1.70 0.81 -1.82
C SER A 260 -2.68 1.41 -0.80
N GLN A 261 -2.16 1.91 0.32
CA GLN A 261 -2.94 2.58 1.38
C GLN A 261 -3.14 4.08 1.07
N ASP A 262 -2.13 4.75 0.50
CA ASP A 262 -2.11 6.18 0.15
C ASP A 262 -1.88 6.41 -1.36
N PHE A 263 -1.98 7.64 -1.86
CA PHE A 263 -1.99 7.90 -3.32
C PHE A 263 -0.65 7.56 -4.03
N ALA A 264 0.40 7.19 -3.30
CA ALA A 264 1.77 7.17 -3.81
C ALA A 264 2.43 5.79 -3.97
N ASP A 265 1.89 4.71 -3.42
CA ASP A 265 2.69 3.49 -3.17
C ASP A 265 2.24 2.20 -3.91
N GLY A 266 1.37 2.29 -4.91
CA GLY A 266 0.90 1.14 -5.70
C GLY A 266 -0.35 1.41 -6.55
N PHE A 267 -0.52 0.63 -7.62
CA PHE A 267 -1.56 0.80 -8.63
C PHE A 267 -2.91 0.17 -8.23
N GLY A 268 -2.90 -0.87 -7.39
CA GLY A 268 -4.07 -1.64 -6.96
C GLY A 268 -4.73 -1.13 -5.67
N LEU A 269 -5.99 -1.52 -5.45
CA LEU A 269 -6.69 -1.32 -4.17
C LEU A 269 -6.13 -2.27 -3.12
N LEU A 270 -5.80 -1.78 -1.91
CA LEU A 270 -5.58 -2.66 -0.76
C LEU A 270 -6.87 -2.94 0.03
N LYS A 271 -7.90 -2.13 -0.18
CA LYS A 271 -9.20 -2.32 0.47
C LYS A 271 -9.87 -3.56 -0.13
N PRO A 272 -10.38 -4.49 0.71
CA PRO A 272 -11.23 -5.58 0.23
C PRO A 272 -12.48 -5.05 -0.46
N ILE A 273 -12.80 -5.59 -1.64
CA ILE A 273 -13.99 -5.22 -2.42
C ILE A 273 -14.80 -6.42 -2.91
N GLY A 274 -14.33 -7.65 -2.72
CA GLY A 274 -15.01 -8.87 -3.13
C GLY A 274 -15.82 -9.53 -2.01
N HIS A 275 -16.35 -10.70 -2.35
CA HIS A 275 -16.75 -11.72 -1.38
C HIS A 275 -15.51 -12.44 -0.81
N ILE A 276 -14.49 -12.60 -1.64
CA ILE A 276 -13.20 -13.20 -1.28
C ILE A 276 -12.10 -12.27 -1.79
N ASP A 277 -11.19 -11.89 -0.91
CA ASP A 277 -10.07 -11.02 -1.26
C ASP A 277 -8.76 -11.72 -0.86
N PHE A 278 -7.97 -12.10 -1.86
CA PHE A 278 -6.67 -12.75 -1.73
C PHE A 278 -5.55 -11.72 -1.76
N PHE A 279 -4.64 -11.83 -0.79
CA PHE A 279 -3.48 -10.95 -0.63
C PHE A 279 -2.18 -11.77 -0.70
N PRO A 280 -1.79 -12.28 -1.88
CA PRO A 280 -0.50 -12.93 -2.09
C PRO A 280 0.64 -12.02 -1.63
N ASN A 281 1.51 -12.55 -0.77
CA ASN A 281 2.66 -11.85 -0.18
C ASN A 281 2.25 -10.55 0.56
N GLY A 282 1.05 -10.53 1.13
CA GLY A 282 0.50 -9.34 1.80
C GLY A 282 -0.16 -8.33 0.86
N GLY A 283 -0.16 -8.62 -0.45
CA GLY A 283 -0.88 -7.89 -1.48
C GLY A 283 -0.34 -6.51 -1.81
N ARG A 284 0.97 -6.28 -1.66
CA ARG A 284 1.62 -4.98 -1.93
C ARG A 284 2.85 -5.07 -2.83
N GLU A 285 3.82 -5.90 -2.47
CA GLU A 285 5.06 -6.08 -3.22
C GLU A 285 5.28 -7.57 -3.43
N GLN A 286 5.46 -7.95 -4.69
CA GLN A 286 5.54 -9.35 -5.06
C GLN A 286 7.01 -9.78 -5.15
N PRO A 287 7.36 -10.98 -4.65
CA PRO A 287 8.71 -11.51 -4.76
C PRO A 287 9.20 -11.47 -6.21
N GLY A 288 10.45 -11.07 -6.42
CA GLY A 288 11.06 -10.93 -7.76
C GLY A 288 10.74 -9.63 -8.49
N CYS A 289 9.92 -8.74 -7.93
CA CYS A 289 9.67 -7.41 -8.48
C CYS A 289 10.53 -6.34 -7.79
N THR A 290 11.03 -5.37 -8.55
CA THR A 290 11.77 -4.20 -8.06
C THR A 290 11.05 -2.92 -8.50
N ASP A 291 9.77 -2.80 -8.12
CA ASP A 291 8.93 -1.70 -8.58
C ASP A 291 9.47 -0.34 -8.08
N VAL A 292 9.66 0.60 -9.00
CA VAL A 292 10.07 1.97 -8.66
C VAL A 292 8.81 2.79 -8.40
N LYS A 293 8.43 2.92 -7.12
CA LYS A 293 7.28 3.71 -6.67
C LYS A 293 7.61 5.20 -6.66
N ASN A 294 7.68 5.82 -7.84
CA ASN A 294 7.68 7.28 -7.91
C ASN A 294 6.31 7.76 -7.42
N SER A 295 6.28 8.69 -6.45
CA SER A 295 5.07 9.32 -5.92
C SER A 295 4.09 9.65 -7.04
N VAL A 296 3.03 8.85 -7.18
CA VAL A 296 2.07 8.96 -8.27
C VAL A 296 1.16 10.15 -7.99
N VAL A 297 1.64 11.35 -8.31
CA VAL A 297 0.72 12.45 -8.60
C VAL A 297 0.12 12.13 -9.97
N VAL A 298 -1.14 11.70 -9.98
CA VAL A 298 -1.89 11.20 -11.15
C VAL A 298 -1.89 12.19 -12.34
N SER A 299 -1.55 13.47 -12.13
CA SER A 299 -1.40 14.49 -13.17
C SER A 299 0.01 14.61 -13.77
N HIS A 300 1.02 13.90 -13.26
CA HIS A 300 2.43 14.03 -13.67
C HIS A 300 3.15 12.69 -13.89
N ILE A 301 2.42 11.59 -14.10
CA ILE A 301 3.05 10.39 -14.65
C ILE A 301 3.53 10.78 -16.06
N LYS A 302 4.83 11.03 -16.22
CA LYS A 302 5.41 11.22 -17.56
C LYS A 302 5.06 9.97 -18.35
N GLU A 303 4.28 10.15 -19.42
CA GLU A 303 3.65 9.10 -20.21
C GLU A 303 4.66 8.10 -20.81
N GLU A 304 5.94 8.49 -20.85
CA GLU A 304 7.09 7.72 -21.34
C GLU A 304 7.73 6.79 -20.28
N LEU A 305 7.34 6.87 -19.01
CA LEU A 305 7.99 6.14 -17.89
C LEU A 305 7.23 4.90 -17.40
N LEU A 306 6.14 4.48 -18.03
CA LEU A 306 5.46 3.22 -17.67
C LEU A 306 6.13 2.02 -18.36
N ASP A 307 7.36 1.71 -17.97
CA ASP A 307 8.04 0.48 -18.38
C ASP A 307 7.47 -0.74 -17.62
N ARG A 308 7.54 -1.94 -18.22
CA ARG A 308 7.11 -3.22 -17.62
C ARG A 308 7.78 -3.50 -16.27
N ASN A 309 8.97 -2.96 -16.04
CA ASN A 309 9.69 -3.08 -14.77
C ASN A 309 9.11 -2.24 -13.63
N ILE A 310 8.27 -1.23 -13.92
CA ILE A 310 7.68 -0.31 -12.94
C ILE A 310 6.32 -0.82 -12.41
N ALA A 311 5.67 -1.74 -13.13
CA ALA A 311 4.38 -2.33 -12.77
C ALA A 311 4.45 -3.85 -12.55
N CYS A 312 5.61 -4.40 -12.18
CA CYS A 312 5.81 -5.84 -12.02
C CYS A 312 4.85 -6.43 -10.98
N SER A 313 4.72 -5.82 -9.79
CA SER A 313 3.76 -6.30 -8.77
C SER A 313 2.32 -6.19 -9.25
N HIS A 314 1.97 -5.16 -10.04
CA HIS A 314 0.62 -5.02 -10.60
C HIS A 314 0.34 -6.15 -11.60
N LEU A 315 1.25 -6.39 -12.55
CA LEU A 315 1.15 -7.45 -13.56
C LEU A 315 1.17 -8.86 -12.95
N ARG A 316 1.69 -9.03 -11.73
CA ARG A 316 1.73 -10.32 -11.03
C ARG A 316 0.33 -10.91 -10.84
N ALA A 317 -0.73 -10.12 -10.66
CA ALA A 317 -2.08 -10.66 -10.51
C ALA A 317 -2.51 -11.47 -11.73
N TRP A 318 -2.20 -11.00 -12.95
CA TRP A 318 -2.45 -11.75 -14.17
C TRP A 318 -1.64 -13.05 -14.21
N GLN A 319 -0.35 -12.96 -13.87
CA GLN A 319 0.54 -14.12 -13.90
C GLN A 319 0.12 -15.21 -12.91
N LEU A 320 -0.30 -14.83 -11.70
CA LEU A 320 -0.80 -15.75 -10.69
C LEU A 320 -2.12 -16.39 -11.11
N PHE A 321 -3.06 -15.61 -11.66
CA PHE A 321 -4.33 -16.16 -12.15
C PHE A 321 -4.11 -17.13 -13.31
N VAL A 322 -3.31 -16.77 -14.32
CA VAL A 322 -2.99 -17.63 -15.46
C VAL A 322 -2.29 -18.92 -15.02
N GLU A 323 -1.36 -18.84 -14.07
CA GLU A 323 -0.73 -20.03 -13.51
C GLU A 323 -1.72 -20.87 -12.70
N SER A 324 -2.67 -20.26 -11.99
CA SER A 324 -3.71 -21.00 -11.25
C SER A 324 -4.58 -21.86 -12.17
N ILE A 325 -4.84 -21.42 -13.41
CA ILE A 325 -5.55 -22.21 -14.45
C ILE A 325 -4.71 -23.44 -14.81
N ARG A 326 -3.45 -23.22 -15.19
CA ARG A 326 -2.53 -24.31 -15.56
C ARG A 326 -2.38 -25.32 -14.42
N SER A 327 -2.29 -24.83 -13.19
CA SER A 327 -2.07 -25.63 -12.00
C SER A 327 -3.26 -26.52 -11.62
N GLN A 328 -4.42 -26.39 -12.28
CA GLN A 328 -5.58 -27.24 -12.00
C GLN A 328 -5.27 -28.73 -12.18
N ASN A 329 -4.44 -29.07 -13.17
CA ASN A 329 -4.01 -30.45 -13.44
C ASN A 329 -2.66 -30.81 -12.77
N GLU A 330 -2.11 -29.94 -11.92
CA GLU A 330 -0.82 -30.14 -11.26
C GLU A 330 -1.00 -30.26 -9.73
N LYS A 331 0.03 -30.77 -9.03
CA LYS A 331 0.03 -30.87 -7.56
C LYS A 331 0.22 -29.54 -6.86
N CYS A 332 0.82 -28.56 -7.53
CA CYS A 332 1.15 -27.26 -6.96
C CYS A 332 -0.09 -26.38 -6.99
N LYS A 333 -0.57 -25.93 -5.83
CA LYS A 333 -1.82 -25.14 -5.70
C LYS A 333 -1.56 -23.82 -4.99
N PHE A 334 -2.38 -22.80 -5.28
CA PHE A 334 -2.33 -21.50 -4.60
C PHE A 334 -3.23 -21.49 -3.36
N ILE A 335 -2.94 -22.36 -2.40
CA ILE A 335 -3.71 -22.44 -1.16
C ILE A 335 -3.47 -21.16 -0.35
N ALA A 336 -4.58 -20.56 0.10
CA ALA A 336 -4.59 -19.36 0.92
C ALA A 336 -5.35 -19.62 2.22
N TRP A 337 -4.92 -18.96 3.28
CA TRP A 337 -5.46 -19.10 4.63
C TRP A 337 -6.21 -17.84 5.05
N PRO A 338 -7.34 -17.99 5.76
CA PRO A 338 -8.04 -16.85 6.30
C PRO A 338 -7.14 -16.18 7.34
N CYS A 339 -7.04 -14.85 7.31
CA CYS A 339 -6.36 -14.12 8.39
C CYS A 339 -7.17 -12.92 8.86
N PRO A 340 -8.06 -13.11 9.85
CA PRO A 340 -8.93 -12.05 10.37
C PRO A 340 -8.15 -10.86 10.95
N GLN A 341 -6.95 -11.11 11.47
CA GLN A 341 -6.07 -10.08 12.03
C GLN A 341 -5.31 -9.27 10.95
N GLY A 342 -5.46 -9.66 9.67
CA GLY A 342 -4.96 -8.92 8.51
C GLY A 342 -3.46 -9.05 8.24
N GLY A 343 -2.96 -8.17 7.36
CA GLY A 343 -1.62 -8.26 6.78
C GLY A 343 -0.47 -8.14 7.80
N LEU A 344 -0.68 -7.45 8.93
CA LEU A 344 0.30 -7.39 10.00
C LEU A 344 0.52 -8.75 10.68
N SER A 345 -0.54 -9.55 10.82
CA SER A 345 -0.42 -10.91 11.36
C SER A 345 0.14 -11.87 10.33
N PHE A 346 -0.17 -11.66 9.05
CA PHE A 346 0.42 -12.44 7.95
C PHE A 346 1.94 -12.25 7.88
N THR A 347 2.41 -11.01 7.94
CA THR A 347 3.86 -10.70 7.92
C THR A 347 4.62 -11.23 9.14
N LYS A 348 3.91 -11.48 10.25
CA LYS A 348 4.46 -12.15 11.45
C LYS A 348 4.42 -13.68 11.38
N GLY A 349 3.89 -14.27 10.29
CA GLY A 349 3.75 -15.72 10.14
C GLY A 349 2.73 -16.34 11.10
N MET A 350 1.72 -15.57 11.52
CA MET A 350 0.67 -16.04 12.46
C MET A 350 -0.54 -16.67 11.76
N CYS A 351 -0.65 -16.52 10.42
CA CYS A 351 -1.81 -16.97 9.66
C CYS A 351 -1.61 -18.32 8.94
N PHE A 352 -0.41 -18.92 8.98
CA PHE A 352 -0.14 -20.20 8.31
C PHE A 352 1.09 -20.93 8.90
N PRO A 353 1.16 -22.27 8.80
CA PRO A 353 0.03 -23.16 8.52
C PRO A 353 -0.91 -23.18 9.72
N MET A 354 -2.22 -23.10 9.49
CA MET A 354 -3.22 -23.33 10.52
C MET A 354 -3.38 -24.85 10.73
N GLU A 355 -3.66 -25.27 11.96
CA GLU A 355 -3.82 -26.70 12.30
C GLU A 355 -5.04 -27.34 11.61
N SER A 356 -6.05 -26.55 11.21
CA SER A 356 -7.18 -26.99 10.38
C SER A 356 -7.11 -26.43 8.97
N SER A 357 -7.42 -27.29 7.99
CA SER A 357 -7.53 -26.94 6.57
C SER A 357 -8.94 -26.53 6.15
N ASP A 358 -9.94 -26.67 7.02
CA ASP A 358 -11.37 -26.59 6.68
C ASP A 358 -11.81 -25.23 6.11
N TRP A 359 -11.01 -24.19 6.34
CA TRP A 359 -11.31 -22.82 5.94
C TRP A 359 -10.36 -22.29 4.87
N ASN A 360 -9.51 -23.13 4.27
CA ASN A 360 -8.62 -22.68 3.21
C ASN A 360 -9.39 -22.46 1.89
N GLN A 361 -8.80 -21.65 1.01
CA GLN A 361 -9.33 -21.39 -0.33
C GLN A 361 -8.17 -21.46 -1.32
N GLU A 362 -8.43 -22.00 -2.51
CA GLU A 362 -7.48 -21.90 -3.61
C GLU A 362 -7.68 -20.56 -4.32
N MET A 363 -6.64 -19.73 -4.33
CA MET A 363 -6.64 -18.47 -5.05
C MET A 363 -6.62 -18.70 -6.56
N GLY A 364 -7.40 -17.90 -7.29
CA GLY A 364 -7.41 -17.88 -8.75
C GLY A 364 -8.56 -18.70 -9.33
N TYR A 365 -8.31 -19.46 -10.38
CA TYR A 365 -9.37 -20.10 -11.17
C TYR A 365 -10.29 -21.03 -10.34
N ALA A 366 -9.74 -21.79 -9.39
CA ALA A 366 -10.53 -22.68 -8.52
C ALA A 366 -11.24 -22.00 -7.33
N ALA A 367 -11.13 -20.68 -7.17
CA ALA A 367 -11.83 -19.99 -6.08
C ALA A 367 -13.35 -20.19 -6.18
N ASN A 368 -13.99 -20.47 -5.05
CA ASN A 368 -15.40 -20.87 -4.98
C ASN A 368 -16.14 -20.11 -3.87
N ARG A 369 -17.46 -20.31 -3.74
CA ARG A 369 -18.28 -19.69 -2.67
C ARG A 369 -18.21 -20.43 -1.33
N GLY A 370 -17.09 -21.09 -1.03
CA GLY A 370 -16.84 -21.66 0.28
C GLY A 370 -16.73 -20.57 1.35
N SER A 371 -15.72 -20.67 2.20
CA SER A 371 -15.52 -19.69 3.27
C SER A 371 -15.19 -18.31 2.69
N LEU A 372 -16.05 -17.32 2.94
CA LEU A 372 -15.86 -15.95 2.45
C LEU A 372 -14.90 -15.16 3.35
N GLY A 373 -14.31 -14.08 2.81
CA GLY A 373 -13.50 -13.14 3.59
C GLY A 373 -12.10 -12.88 3.04
N ILE A 374 -11.17 -12.60 3.95
CA ILE A 374 -9.83 -12.12 3.64
C ILE A 374 -8.81 -13.24 3.78
N TYR A 375 -8.07 -13.49 2.70
CA TYR A 375 -7.14 -14.59 2.58
C TYR A 375 -5.73 -14.11 2.27
N TYR A 376 -4.74 -14.79 2.86
CA TYR A 376 -3.33 -14.55 2.59
C TYR A 376 -2.62 -15.83 2.21
N LEU A 377 -1.60 -15.69 1.37
CA LEU A 377 -0.72 -16.76 0.92
C LEU A 377 0.64 -16.19 0.56
N SER A 378 1.65 -17.06 0.52
CA SER A 378 2.98 -16.71 -0.02
C SER A 378 3.17 -17.33 -1.40
N THR A 379 3.88 -16.64 -2.27
CA THR A 379 4.28 -17.16 -3.60
C THR A 379 5.78 -17.05 -3.78
N ARG A 380 6.33 -17.82 -4.72
CA ARG A 380 7.74 -17.72 -5.14
C ARG A 380 7.96 -16.47 -5.99
N ALA A 381 9.23 -16.10 -6.18
CA ALA A 381 9.64 -14.99 -7.05
C ALA A 381 9.59 -15.33 -8.54
N GLU A 382 9.67 -16.61 -8.87
CA GLU A 382 9.75 -17.17 -10.21
C GLU A 382 8.80 -18.36 -10.37
N LYS A 383 8.46 -18.69 -11.62
CA LYS A 383 7.56 -19.80 -11.94
C LYS A 383 8.16 -21.17 -11.56
N PRO A 384 7.34 -22.15 -11.16
CA PRO A 384 5.96 -21.96 -10.70
C PRO A 384 5.93 -21.07 -9.44
N PHE A 385 5.08 -20.06 -9.44
CA PHE A 385 4.87 -19.15 -8.30
C PHE A 385 4.20 -19.85 -7.13
N CYS A 386 3.37 -20.87 -7.38
CA CYS A 386 2.84 -21.70 -6.31
C CYS A 386 3.96 -22.47 -5.59
N GLY A 387 3.67 -22.93 -4.38
CA GLY A 387 4.61 -23.71 -3.59
C GLY A 387 4.01 -24.11 -2.26
N GLN A 388 4.70 -25.00 -1.54
CA GLN A 388 4.32 -25.37 -0.19
C GLN A 388 4.81 -24.29 0.77
N PRO A 389 3.93 -23.63 1.54
CA PRO A 389 4.36 -22.64 2.51
C PRO A 389 5.07 -23.32 3.67
N LEU A 390 6.16 -22.70 4.11
CA LEU A 390 6.93 -23.12 5.28
C LEU A 390 6.85 -22.04 6.33
N ARG A 391 6.55 -22.42 7.57
CA ARG A 391 6.69 -21.57 8.74
C ARG A 391 7.98 -21.92 9.44
N ALA A 392 8.83 -20.92 9.65
CA ALA A 392 10.05 -21.05 10.42
C ALA A 392 9.99 -20.07 11.60
N SER A 393 10.31 -20.58 12.78
CA SER A 393 10.43 -19.80 14.02
C SER A 393 11.85 -19.88 14.54
N VAL A 394 12.38 -18.74 14.99
CA VAL A 394 13.70 -18.68 15.61
C VAL A 394 13.52 -18.33 17.08
N THR A 395 13.97 -19.23 17.96
CA THR A 395 14.01 -19.02 19.41
C THR A 395 15.43 -18.63 19.81
N MET A 396 15.59 -17.50 20.48
CA MET A 396 16.89 -17.07 21.01
C MET A 396 17.11 -17.72 22.39
N SER A 397 18.36 -18.04 22.74
CA SER A 397 18.68 -18.60 24.06
C SER A 397 18.48 -17.58 25.18
N GLU A 398 18.11 -18.05 26.38
CA GLU A 398 17.74 -17.22 27.54
C GLU A 398 18.87 -16.28 28.01
N GLY A 399 20.13 -16.60 27.71
CA GLY A 399 21.30 -15.78 28.05
C GLY A 399 21.77 -14.81 26.97
N MET A 400 21.09 -14.73 25.82
CA MET A 400 21.50 -13.84 24.74
C MET A 400 21.18 -12.37 25.08
N PRO A 401 22.12 -11.44 24.88
CA PRO A 401 21.84 -10.01 25.02
C PRO A 401 20.68 -9.61 24.11
N GLN A 402 19.76 -8.80 24.63
CA GLN A 402 18.68 -8.23 23.81
C GLN A 402 19.29 -7.39 22.69
N VAL A 403 19.10 -7.83 21.45
CA VAL A 403 19.62 -7.16 20.24
C VAL A 403 18.46 -6.69 19.37
N SER A 404 18.54 -5.44 18.92
CA SER A 404 17.68 -4.90 17.87
C SER A 404 18.40 -5.03 16.53
N GLY A 405 17.71 -5.56 15.53
CA GLY A 405 18.33 -5.83 14.23
C GLY A 405 17.47 -6.67 13.31
N ILE A 406 18.09 -7.13 12.23
CA ILE A 406 17.47 -8.01 11.25
C ILE A 406 18.21 -9.33 11.30
N LEU A 407 17.50 -10.39 11.67
CA LEU A 407 18.02 -11.74 11.61
C LEU A 407 17.73 -12.29 10.22
N PHE A 408 18.81 -12.60 9.51
CA PHE A 408 18.76 -13.28 8.22
C PHE A 408 19.04 -14.75 8.47
N PHE A 409 18.15 -15.64 8.04
CA PHE A 409 18.44 -17.06 8.00
C PHE A 409 18.02 -17.63 6.66
N LYS A 410 18.86 -18.51 6.11
CA LYS A 410 18.65 -19.11 4.80
C LYS A 410 18.30 -20.58 5.00
N ILE A 411 17.11 -20.98 4.58
CA ILE A 411 16.72 -22.38 4.54
C ILE A 411 17.14 -22.96 3.18
N PHE A 412 17.76 -24.13 3.22
CA PHE A 412 18.10 -24.94 2.06
C PHE A 412 17.14 -26.15 2.03
N LEU A 413 16.40 -26.31 0.94
CA LEU A 413 15.50 -27.44 0.71
C LEU A 413 15.82 -28.05 -0.66
N GLY A 414 16.59 -29.15 -0.66
CA GLY A 414 17.17 -29.69 -1.89
C GLY A 414 18.04 -28.64 -2.61
N ASN A 415 17.74 -28.39 -3.89
CA ASN A 415 18.43 -27.35 -4.68
C ASN A 415 17.82 -25.95 -4.50
N SER A 416 16.71 -25.81 -3.77
CA SER A 416 16.06 -24.52 -3.55
C SER A 416 16.57 -23.86 -2.28
N THR A 417 16.71 -22.54 -2.32
CA THR A 417 17.08 -21.76 -1.14
C THR A 417 16.14 -20.59 -0.92
N THR A 418 15.74 -20.36 0.32
CA THR A 418 14.87 -19.25 0.69
C THR A 418 15.52 -18.47 1.82
N LEU A 419 15.72 -17.16 1.59
CA LEU A 419 16.22 -16.23 2.59
C LEU A 419 15.04 -15.65 3.37
N PHE A 420 15.00 -15.92 4.66
CA PHE A 420 14.07 -15.30 5.59
C PHE A 420 14.70 -14.10 6.27
N LYS A 421 13.89 -13.07 6.46
CA LYS A 421 14.27 -11.81 7.09
C LYS A 421 13.35 -11.54 8.26
N ILE A 422 13.81 -11.78 9.48
CA ILE A 422 13.04 -11.48 10.70
C ILE A 422 13.52 -10.13 11.23
N GLN A 423 12.63 -9.14 11.21
CA GLN A 423 12.89 -7.87 11.88
C GLN A 423 12.66 -8.05 13.38
N CYS A 424 13.75 -8.09 14.14
CA CYS A 424 13.70 -8.14 15.59
C CYS A 424 13.47 -6.71 16.12
N LYS A 425 12.21 -6.30 16.23
CA LYS A 425 11.83 -5.07 16.94
C LYS A 425 11.59 -5.40 18.41
N LEU A 426 12.63 -5.26 19.23
CA LEU A 426 12.44 -5.11 20.67
C LEU A 426 12.58 -3.63 21.01
N TYR A 427 11.52 -3.05 21.57
CA TYR A 427 11.61 -1.79 22.30
C TYR A 427 12.53 -2.05 23.49
N MET A 428 13.84 -1.80 23.35
CA MET A 428 14.70 -1.66 24.50
C MET A 428 14.30 -0.37 25.22
N SER A 429 13.26 -0.43 26.05
CA SER A 429 12.92 0.63 26.99
C SER A 429 13.47 0.26 28.36
N ASN A 430 14.80 0.22 28.50
CA ASN A 430 15.37 0.54 29.80
C ASN A 430 15.54 2.06 29.82
N ARG A 431 14.97 2.75 30.82
CA ARG A 431 15.09 4.22 31.05
C ARG A 431 16.51 4.75 30.81
N PHE A 432 17.50 3.91 31.08
CA PHE A 432 18.91 4.27 31.16
C PHE A 432 19.73 3.89 29.92
N SER A 433 19.15 3.39 28.82
CA SER A 433 19.95 3.07 27.61
C SER A 433 19.22 3.46 26.34
N ARG A 434 19.95 4.06 25.40
CA ARG A 434 19.39 4.55 24.13
C ARG A 434 20.32 4.30 22.95
N PHE A 435 19.71 4.20 21.77
CA PHE A 435 20.38 3.99 20.49
C PHE A 435 19.90 5.04 19.52
N TRP A 436 20.83 5.62 18.76
CA TRP A 436 20.52 6.55 17.70
C TRP A 436 21.14 6.07 16.39
N VAL A 437 20.41 6.29 15.31
CA VAL A 437 20.84 6.03 13.95
C VAL A 437 20.79 7.36 13.19
N ALA A 438 21.81 7.60 12.36
CA ALA A 438 21.75 8.66 11.36
C ALA A 438 21.22 8.06 10.07
N GLU A 439 20.09 8.58 9.60
CA GLU A 439 19.48 8.20 8.33
C GLU A 439 19.85 9.24 7.28
N ALA A 440 20.53 8.82 6.21
CA ALA A 440 20.67 9.66 5.03
C ALA A 440 19.46 9.44 4.14
N ILE A 441 18.81 10.56 3.83
CA ILE A 441 17.81 10.63 2.79
C ILE A 441 18.57 10.90 1.48
N GLN A 442 18.58 9.95 0.55
CA GLN A 442 19.24 10.10 -0.74
C GLN A 442 18.18 10.46 -1.80
N PRO A 443 18.11 11.71 -2.28
CA PRO A 443 17.53 11.98 -3.59
C PRO A 443 18.44 11.33 -4.64
N ASN A 444 17.87 10.85 -5.75
CA ASN A 444 18.65 10.45 -6.93
C ASN A 444 19.35 11.69 -7.52
N LEU A 445 20.47 12.09 -6.92
CA LEU A 445 21.32 13.20 -7.34
C LEU A 445 22.51 12.63 -8.10
N VAL A 446 22.52 12.83 -9.41
CA VAL A 446 23.67 12.54 -10.27
C VAL A 446 24.54 13.79 -10.27
N THR A 447 25.75 13.69 -9.72
CA THR A 447 26.75 14.77 -9.75
C THR A 447 28.11 14.23 -10.18
N GLN A 448 28.79 14.95 -11.07
CA GLN A 448 30.17 14.65 -11.48
C GLN A 448 31.20 15.06 -10.41
N HIS A 449 30.79 15.82 -9.39
CA HIS A 449 31.64 16.36 -8.33
C HIS A 449 31.10 16.01 -6.93
N PRO A 450 31.14 14.72 -6.51
CA PRO A 450 30.58 14.25 -5.23
C PRO A 450 31.22 14.87 -3.98
N LYS A 451 32.37 15.55 -4.13
CA LYS A 451 33.06 16.26 -3.04
C LYS A 451 32.43 17.62 -2.71
N GLU A 452 31.60 18.18 -3.60
CA GLU A 452 30.97 19.50 -3.46
C GLU A 452 29.53 19.43 -2.90
N VAL A 453 29.03 18.22 -2.61
CA VAL A 453 27.70 18.04 -2.02
C VAL A 453 27.73 18.43 -0.54
N HIS A 454 26.92 19.43 -0.18
CA HIS A 454 26.68 19.84 1.21
C HIS A 454 25.46 19.11 1.79
N TYR A 455 25.54 18.76 3.08
CA TYR A 455 24.50 18.04 3.80
C TYR A 455 24.05 18.87 4.98
N THR A 456 22.74 19.02 5.14
CA THR A 456 22.16 19.52 6.37
C THR A 456 21.84 18.33 7.26
N ILE A 457 22.43 18.29 8.46
CA ILE A 457 22.13 17.26 9.46
C ILE A 457 21.11 17.85 10.41
N LEU A 458 19.98 17.15 10.56
CA LEU A 458 18.87 17.57 11.41
C LEU A 458 18.58 16.49 12.44
N THR A 459 18.24 16.91 13.66
CA THR A 459 17.63 16.00 14.64
C THR A 459 16.20 15.66 14.23
N GLU A 460 15.63 14.61 14.80
CA GLU A 460 14.23 14.23 14.53
C GLU A 460 13.25 15.37 14.85
N GLN A 461 13.48 16.10 15.94
CA GLN A 461 12.67 17.26 16.32
C GLN A 461 12.78 18.39 15.28
N GLN A 462 14.00 18.71 14.83
CA GLN A 462 14.24 19.73 13.80
C GLN A 462 13.62 19.32 12.45
N TYR A 463 13.69 18.04 12.10
CA TYR A 463 13.06 17.50 10.90
C TYR A 463 11.52 17.63 10.96
N CYS A 464 10.90 17.28 12.09
CA CYS A 464 9.46 17.42 12.30
C CYS A 464 9.00 18.88 12.25
N GLN A 465 9.80 19.81 12.75
CA GLN A 465 9.51 21.25 12.71
C GLN A 465 9.73 21.85 11.31
N ALA A 466 10.68 21.33 10.54
CA ALA A 466 11.01 21.83 9.20
C ALA A 466 9.94 21.54 8.14
N ASN A 467 8.89 20.78 8.47
CA ASN A 467 7.76 20.41 7.59
C ASN A 467 8.20 19.95 6.18
N MET A 468 9.36 19.28 6.11
CA MET A 468 9.90 18.81 4.85
C MET A 468 9.22 17.50 4.49
N GLY A 469 8.49 17.48 3.37
CA GLY A 469 7.70 16.34 2.87
C GLY A 469 8.54 15.16 2.35
N VAL A 470 9.52 14.70 3.12
CA VAL A 470 10.53 13.70 2.71
C VAL A 470 10.24 12.30 3.27
N SER A 471 9.04 12.05 3.81
CA SER A 471 8.66 10.72 4.34
C SER A 471 8.59 9.62 3.27
N LEU A 472 8.76 9.97 1.99
CA LEU A 472 8.63 9.10 0.81
C LEU A 472 9.97 8.69 0.19
N GLN A 473 11.13 9.11 0.72
CA GLN A 473 12.44 8.77 0.16
C GLN A 473 13.06 7.56 0.87
N ALA A 474 13.78 6.73 0.10
CA ALA A 474 14.53 5.60 0.64
C ALA A 474 15.58 6.09 1.65
N LYS A 475 15.46 5.63 2.88
CA LYS A 475 16.38 5.97 3.97
C LYS A 475 17.47 4.93 4.09
N LYS A 476 18.72 5.37 4.11
CA LYS A 476 19.87 4.52 4.39
C LYS A 476 20.45 4.86 5.76
N ILE A 477 20.66 3.85 6.61
CA ILE A 477 21.41 4.04 7.86
C ILE A 477 22.87 4.30 7.48
N VAL A 478 23.37 5.47 7.83
CA VAL A 478 24.73 5.94 7.51
C VAL A 478 25.59 6.17 8.75
N GLY A 479 24.99 6.13 9.94
CA GLY A 479 25.73 6.15 11.19
C GLY A 479 24.93 5.59 12.35
N THR A 480 25.63 5.18 13.40
CA THR A 480 25.06 4.64 14.62
C THR A 480 25.81 5.16 15.83
N ILE A 481 25.13 5.28 16.96
CA ILE A 481 25.72 5.44 18.29
C ILE A 481 24.79 4.82 19.32
N CYS A 482 25.35 4.26 20.38
CA CYS A 482 24.62 3.69 21.49
C CYS A 482 25.17 4.25 22.79
N LEU A 483 24.29 4.53 23.74
CA LEU A 483 24.64 4.84 25.12
C LEU A 483 24.04 3.76 26.03
N THR A 484 24.90 3.10 26.82
CA THR A 484 24.52 2.04 27.77
C THR A 484 24.91 2.42 29.19
N LYS A 485 24.07 2.11 30.19
CA LYS A 485 24.45 2.35 31.60
C LYS A 485 25.69 1.53 31.98
N SER A 486 26.62 2.12 32.72
CA SER A 486 27.74 1.38 33.31
C SER A 486 27.24 0.49 34.44
N HIS A 487 27.69 -0.76 34.46
CA HIS A 487 27.40 -1.69 35.56
C HIS A 487 28.40 -1.56 36.71
N THR A 488 29.54 -0.90 36.47
CA THR A 488 30.67 -0.81 37.42
C THR A 488 30.85 0.59 38.01
N LEU A 489 30.33 1.62 37.36
CA LEU A 489 30.45 3.01 37.79
C LEU A 489 29.05 3.57 38.01
N ASP A 490 28.78 4.00 39.23
CA ASP A 490 27.46 4.55 39.56
C ASP A 490 27.21 5.86 38.81
N LYS A 491 25.99 6.02 38.31
CA LYS A 491 25.56 7.14 37.45
C LYS A 491 26.44 7.42 36.23
N CYS A 492 27.28 6.51 35.74
CA CYS A 492 28.03 6.69 34.48
C CYS A 492 27.48 5.84 33.33
N ALA A 493 27.72 6.28 32.09
CA ALA A 493 27.33 5.59 30.87
C ALA A 493 28.51 5.28 29.95
N TRP A 494 28.34 4.28 29.10
CA TRP A 494 29.28 3.89 28.05
C TRP A 494 28.68 4.16 26.68
N ILE A 495 29.38 4.98 25.90
CA ILE A 495 29.15 5.15 24.47
C ILE A 495 29.78 3.98 23.74
N LYS A 496 28.96 3.29 22.94
CA LYS A 496 29.35 2.13 22.15
C LYS A 496 28.91 2.31 20.70
N ARG A 497 29.63 1.64 19.80
CA ARG A 497 29.27 1.53 18.37
C ARG A 497 29.06 2.88 17.66
N LEU A 498 29.83 3.91 18.04
CA LEU A 498 29.93 5.14 17.25
C LEU A 498 30.60 4.80 15.91
N CYS A 499 29.80 4.71 14.85
CA CYS A 499 30.27 4.37 13.52
C CYS A 499 29.58 5.24 12.49
N VAL A 500 30.32 5.67 11.47
CA VAL A 500 29.78 6.36 10.30
C VAL A 500 30.32 5.68 9.05
N HIS A 501 29.40 5.36 8.14
CA HIS A 501 29.68 4.73 6.86
C HIS A 501 30.75 5.51 6.09
N LYS A 502 31.71 4.83 5.46
CA LYS A 502 32.92 5.43 4.85
C LYS A 502 32.64 6.65 3.95
N GLN A 503 31.59 6.56 3.12
CA GLN A 503 31.16 7.64 2.21
C GLN A 503 30.65 8.92 2.91
N TYR A 504 30.30 8.82 4.19
CA TYR A 504 29.72 9.91 4.98
C TYR A 504 30.65 10.42 6.09
N GLN A 505 31.84 9.86 6.18
CA GLN A 505 32.85 10.33 7.13
C GLN A 505 33.26 11.77 6.80
N ARG A 506 33.65 12.53 7.83
CA ARG A 506 34.03 13.96 7.73
C ARG A 506 32.90 14.90 7.27
N LYS A 507 31.64 14.45 7.23
CA LYS A 507 30.47 15.28 6.92
C LYS A 507 29.69 15.78 8.15
N GLY A 508 30.25 15.65 9.36
CA GLY A 508 29.61 16.11 10.61
C GLY A 508 28.65 15.11 11.29
N ILE A 509 28.38 13.95 10.68
CA ILE A 509 27.41 12.97 11.22
C ILE A 509 27.83 12.44 12.59
N ALA A 510 29.09 12.03 12.74
CA ALA A 510 29.61 11.51 14.00
C ALA A 510 29.52 12.55 15.13
N THR A 511 29.75 13.82 14.80
CA THR A 511 29.61 14.96 15.72
C THR A 511 28.18 15.09 16.23
N CYS A 512 27.19 15.04 15.33
CA CYS A 512 25.79 15.14 15.72
C CYS A 512 25.36 13.95 16.59
N LEU A 513 25.69 12.73 16.19
CA LEU A 513 25.40 11.51 16.96
C LEU A 513 26.03 11.57 18.36
N LEU A 514 27.30 11.98 18.46
CA LEU A 514 28.00 12.10 19.73
C LEU A 514 27.36 13.15 20.64
N ASN A 515 27.05 14.33 20.10
CA ASN A 515 26.36 15.39 20.84
C ASN A 515 25.00 14.91 21.37
N THR A 516 24.18 14.27 20.54
CA THR A 516 22.86 13.76 20.94
C THR A 516 22.94 12.73 22.06
N ALA A 517 23.94 11.84 22.01
CA ALA A 517 24.14 10.85 23.08
C ALA A 517 24.59 11.49 24.41
N VAL A 518 25.44 12.51 24.35
CA VAL A 518 25.90 13.25 25.54
C VAL A 518 24.78 14.09 26.13
N GLU A 519 24.00 14.77 25.30
CA GLU A 519 22.83 15.57 25.73
C GLU A 519 21.80 14.70 26.46
N PHE A 520 21.47 13.53 25.91
CA PHE A 520 20.65 12.55 26.62
C PHE A 520 21.28 12.09 27.94
N ALA A 521 22.60 11.92 28.01
CA ALA A 521 23.27 11.54 29.25
C ALA A 521 23.09 12.62 30.33
N ILE A 522 23.17 13.89 29.95
CA ILE A 522 22.91 15.04 30.84
C ILE A 522 21.45 15.02 31.32
N GLU A 523 20.49 14.93 30.39
CA GLU A 523 19.04 14.91 30.71
C GLU A 523 18.65 13.71 31.60
N ALA A 524 19.29 12.56 31.40
CA ALA A 524 19.03 11.36 32.18
C ALA A 524 19.76 11.33 33.54
N GLY A 525 20.51 12.37 33.89
CA GLY A 525 21.18 12.51 35.19
C GLY A 525 22.44 11.66 35.34
N TYR A 526 23.16 11.39 34.25
CA TYR A 526 24.47 10.74 34.33
C TYR A 526 25.55 11.71 34.83
N SER A 527 26.48 11.21 35.65
CA SER A 527 27.69 11.91 36.08
C SER A 527 28.79 11.89 35.02
N CYS A 528 28.83 10.87 34.16
CA CYS A 528 29.81 10.80 33.09
C CYS A 528 29.40 9.92 31.90
N ALA A 529 29.99 10.18 30.73
CA ALA A 529 29.88 9.33 29.54
C ALA A 529 31.27 8.91 29.04
N ASN A 530 31.55 7.62 29.03
CA ASN A 530 32.84 7.05 28.67
C ASN A 530 32.80 6.42 27.26
N ILE A 531 33.90 6.51 26.52
CA ILE A 531 34.09 5.87 25.22
C ILE A 531 35.51 5.32 25.11
N VAL A 532 35.67 4.18 24.45
CA VAL A 532 37.00 3.62 24.18
C VAL A 532 37.31 3.75 22.69
N ALA A 533 38.47 4.33 22.37
CA ALA A 533 39.04 4.35 21.03
C ALA A 533 40.27 3.44 20.97
N SER A 534 40.54 2.84 19.82
CA SER A 534 41.79 2.11 19.55
C SER A 534 42.76 2.97 18.72
N GLN A 535 44.02 2.54 18.62
CA GLN A 535 45.01 3.11 17.69
C GLN A 535 44.53 3.15 16.22
N TYR A 536 43.60 2.27 15.82
CA TYR A 536 43.06 2.23 14.46
C TYR A 536 41.87 3.19 14.25
N THR A 537 41.43 3.89 15.29
CA THR A 537 40.28 4.82 15.27
C THR A 537 40.69 6.23 15.64
N GLU A 538 41.82 6.71 15.11
CA GLU A 538 42.39 8.03 15.45
C GLU A 538 41.41 9.19 15.22
N GLY A 539 40.68 9.19 14.09
CA GLY A 539 39.68 10.22 13.83
C GLY A 539 38.51 10.23 14.82
N GLY A 540 38.19 9.09 15.43
CA GLY A 540 37.20 9.01 16.51
C GLY A 540 37.72 9.55 17.83
N LYS A 541 39.00 9.27 18.15
CA LYS A 541 39.72 9.82 19.31
C LYS A 541 39.78 11.34 19.24
N GLU A 542 40.25 11.90 18.11
CA GLU A 542 40.34 13.34 17.90
C GLU A 542 38.98 14.04 18.00
N LEU A 543 37.92 13.44 17.43
CA LEU A 543 36.57 13.96 17.54
C LEU A 543 36.10 14.07 19.00
N CYS A 544 36.33 13.03 19.80
CA CYS A 544 35.95 13.01 21.21
C CYS A 544 36.71 14.08 22.01
N LEU A 545 38.03 14.18 21.82
CA LEU A 545 38.87 15.21 22.46
C LEU A 545 38.37 16.63 22.10
N LYS A 546 38.08 16.87 20.82
CA LYS A 546 37.55 18.16 20.35
C LYS A 546 36.15 18.49 20.90
N LYS A 547 35.45 17.49 21.42
CA LYS A 547 34.13 17.62 22.07
C LYS A 547 34.20 17.65 23.58
N GLY A 548 35.39 17.80 24.16
CA GLY A 548 35.57 17.95 25.61
C GLY A 548 35.61 16.63 26.37
N PHE A 549 35.82 15.50 25.69
CA PHE A 549 36.20 14.27 26.39
C PHE A 549 37.66 14.37 26.81
N GLU A 550 37.95 13.92 28.03
CA GLU A 550 39.29 13.87 28.60
C GLU A 550 39.83 12.43 28.57
N LEU A 551 41.13 12.29 28.35
CA LEU A 551 41.79 10.99 28.41
C LEU A 551 41.91 10.51 29.86
N LYS A 552 41.21 9.41 30.19
CA LYS A 552 41.27 8.76 31.50
C LYS A 552 42.49 7.86 31.63
N GLN A 553 42.68 6.98 30.65
CA GLN A 553 43.74 5.99 30.68
C GLN A 553 44.09 5.46 29.29
N ILE A 554 45.32 4.96 29.17
CA ILE A 554 45.82 4.23 28.00
C ILE A 554 46.23 2.83 28.47
N TYR A 555 45.77 1.80 27.78
CA TYR A 555 46.12 0.41 28.09
C TYR A 555 46.24 -0.44 26.83
N HIS A 556 46.97 -1.54 26.93
CA HIS A 556 47.07 -2.52 25.83
C HIS A 556 46.02 -3.60 26.00
N LYS A 557 45.27 -3.89 24.93
CA LYS A 557 44.31 -4.99 24.89
C LYS A 557 44.83 -6.11 23.99
N SER A 558 44.99 -7.30 24.59
CA SER A 558 45.28 -8.53 23.85
C SER A 558 44.08 -8.95 23.00
N ILE A 559 44.31 -9.21 21.71
CA ILE A 559 43.30 -9.76 20.79
C ILE A 559 43.53 -11.25 20.54
N LEU A 560 44.80 -11.68 20.49
CA LEU A 560 45.18 -13.04 20.12
C LEU A 560 46.39 -13.47 20.95
N GLY A 561 46.17 -13.79 22.23
CA GLY A 561 47.24 -14.05 23.20
C GLY A 561 48.20 -12.87 23.37
N SER A 562 49.44 -13.13 23.74
CA SER A 562 50.48 -12.10 23.86
C SER A 562 51.00 -11.55 22.51
N TYR A 563 50.53 -12.08 21.38
CA TYR A 563 51.10 -11.82 20.05
C TYR A 563 50.54 -10.56 19.36
N VAL A 564 49.31 -10.16 19.67
CA VAL A 564 48.66 -8.97 19.08
C VAL A 564 48.07 -8.12 20.18
N MET A 565 48.77 -7.03 20.50
CA MET A 565 48.36 -6.01 21.46
C MET A 565 47.92 -4.76 20.70
N ILE A 566 46.70 -4.28 20.98
CA ILE A 566 46.20 -3.01 20.45
C ILE A 566 46.22 -1.97 21.57
N LEU A 567 46.76 -0.79 21.29
CA LEU A 567 46.67 0.35 22.19
C LEU A 567 45.24 0.91 22.21
N MET A 568 44.67 0.99 23.41
CA MET A 568 43.33 1.48 23.67
C MET A 568 43.41 2.77 24.50
N TYR A 569 42.53 3.72 24.17
CA TYR A 569 42.39 5.01 24.82
C TYR A 569 40.99 5.09 25.41
N GLU A 570 40.89 5.21 26.73
CA GLU A 570 39.62 5.47 27.40
C GLU A 570 39.44 6.97 27.58
N LEU A 571 38.35 7.48 27.01
CA LEU A 571 37.99 8.89 27.01
C LEU A 571 36.70 9.07 27.80
N SER A 572 36.59 10.14 28.57
CA SER A 572 35.44 10.40 29.44
C SER A 572 34.99 11.84 29.32
N TYR A 573 33.69 12.03 29.14
CA TYR A 573 33.03 13.31 29.24
C TYR A 573 32.45 13.44 30.66
N GLN A 574 32.95 14.39 31.43
CA GLN A 574 32.47 14.67 32.79
C GLN A 574 31.26 15.60 32.71
N ILE A 575 30.12 15.16 33.26
CA ILE A 575 28.89 15.94 33.32
C ILE A 575 28.88 16.63 34.68
N LYS A 576 29.00 17.96 34.69
CA LYS A 576 28.94 18.74 35.93
C LYS A 576 27.49 18.72 36.44
N PRO A 577 27.26 18.43 37.74
CA PRO A 577 25.92 18.49 38.30
C PRO A 577 25.41 19.94 38.25
N SER A 578 24.13 20.12 37.91
CA SER A 578 23.44 21.40 38.07
C SER A 578 23.29 21.71 39.56
N GLU A 579 23.36 22.98 39.96
CA GLU A 579 23.28 23.43 41.36
C GLU A 579 22.01 22.95 42.11
N ASP A 580 20.99 22.48 41.39
CA ASP A 580 19.76 21.89 41.95
C ASP A 580 19.93 20.46 42.53
N ASP A 581 21.05 19.77 42.29
CA ASP A 581 21.28 18.40 42.80
C ASP A 581 21.68 18.33 44.29
N TYR A 582 21.85 19.49 44.97
CA TYR A 582 22.23 19.57 46.39
C TYR A 582 21.06 19.76 47.37
N LEU A 583 19.81 19.67 46.92
CA LEU A 583 18.65 19.69 47.83
C LEU A 583 18.27 18.27 48.27
N PRO A 584 18.33 17.93 49.57
CA PRO A 584 17.83 16.67 50.06
C PRO A 584 16.32 16.58 49.79
N CYS A 585 15.87 15.46 49.24
CA CYS A 585 14.46 15.16 49.00
C CYS A 585 13.65 15.26 50.32
N ILE A 586 13.00 16.40 50.53
CA ILE A 586 11.89 16.51 51.47
C ILE A 586 10.61 16.36 50.65
N GLY A 587 9.92 15.26 50.92
CA GLY A 587 8.84 14.75 50.09
C GLY A 587 7.67 15.72 49.91
N LYS A 588 6.98 15.53 48.79
CA LYS A 588 5.56 15.81 48.68
C LYS A 588 4.92 14.77 47.77
N TYR A 589 4.07 13.98 48.43
CA TYR A 589 2.97 13.20 47.86
C TYR A 589 2.16 13.99 46.83
N TYR A 590 1.59 13.25 45.88
CA TYR A 590 0.28 13.38 45.21
C TYR A 590 0.43 12.82 43.79
N LEU A 591 -0.43 11.99 43.21
CA LEU A 591 -1.66 11.31 43.59
C LEU A 591 -1.93 10.36 42.40
N ASN A 592 -2.36 9.14 42.67
CA ASN A 592 -3.11 8.35 41.68
C ASN A 592 -4.35 9.14 41.25
N HIS A 593 -4.69 9.15 39.95
CA HIS A 593 -5.94 8.58 39.44
C HIS A 593 -6.26 8.99 37.97
N TYR A 594 -6.67 7.95 37.23
CA TYR A 594 -7.38 7.87 35.93
C TYR A 594 -6.61 8.11 34.63
#